data_AF-A0A3D2N2X6-F1
#
_entry.id   AF-A0A3D2N2X6-F1
#
_cell.length_a   1.000
_cell.length_b   1.000
_cell.length_c   1.000
_cell.angle_alpha   90.00
_cell.angle_beta   90.00
_cell.angle_gamma   90.00
#
_symmetry.space_group_name_H-M   'P 1'
#
loop_
_entity.id
_entity.type
_entity.pdbx_description
1 polymer ?
#
loop_
_entity_poly.entity_id
_entity_poly.type
_entity_poly.pdbx_seq_one_letter_code
_entity_poly.pdbx_strand_id
1 'polypeptide(L)' 'MATLTFMTHTIFDHGASAQLGQVLAQHGIRRPLLCTDRGLVSLGMVDDLAGGLGNDAALT' A
#
# COMPACT_ATOMS: atom_id res chain seq x y z
N MET A 1 28.14 -1.49 -20.04
CA MET A 1 26.89 -1.76 -19.30
C MET A 1 26.50 -0.51 -18.56
N ALA A 2 25.33 0.06 -18.81
CA ALA A 2 24.81 1.18 -18.05
C ALA A 2 23.91 0.62 -16.93
N THR A 3 24.22 0.95 -15.69
CA THR A 3 23.45 0.54 -14.51
C THR A 3 22.59 1.71 -14.06
N LEU A 4 21.28 1.49 -13.94
CA LEU A 4 20.34 2.47 -13.40
C LEU A 4 19.91 2.01 -12.01
N THR A 5 20.27 2.76 -10.96
CA THR A 5 19.89 2.45 -9.57
C THR A 5 18.72 3.34 -9.17
N PHE A 6 17.57 2.75 -8.88
CA PHE A 6 16.45 3.46 -8.27
C PHE A 6 16.51 3.30 -6.75
N MET A 7 16.35 4.42 -6.03
CA MET A 7 16.36 4.43 -4.57
C MET A 7 15.10 3.78 -3.96
N THR A 8 14.06 3.57 -4.76
CA THR A 8 12.77 3.01 -4.35
C THR A 8 12.37 1.85 -5.25
N HIS A 9 11.75 0.84 -4.67
CA HIS A 9 11.19 -0.30 -5.40
C HIS A 9 9.73 -0.02 -5.78
N THR A 10 9.42 -0.01 -7.08
CA THR A 10 8.05 0.18 -7.59
C THR A 10 7.51 -1.14 -8.14
N ILE A 11 6.29 -1.49 -7.76
CA ILE A 11 5.61 -2.73 -8.18
C ILE A 11 4.57 -2.38 -9.25
N PHE A 12 4.68 -2.99 -10.43
CA PHE A 12 3.75 -2.79 -11.55
C PHE A 12 3.04 -4.10 -11.88
N ASP A 13 1.73 -4.14 -11.66
CA ASP A 13 0.86 -5.24 -12.10
C ASP A 13 -0.62 -4.83 -11.99
N HIS A 14 -1.50 -5.60 -12.62
CA HIS A 14 -2.93 -5.54 -12.35
C HIS A 14 -3.20 -5.99 -10.90
N GLY A 15 -3.84 -5.15 -10.10
CA GLY A 15 -4.13 -5.46 -8.69
C GLY A 15 -2.91 -5.41 -7.77
N ALA A 16 -1.79 -4.78 -8.18
CA ALA A 16 -0.57 -4.70 -7.37
C ALA A 16 -0.77 -4.11 -5.96
N SER A 17 -1.82 -3.31 -5.75
CA SER A 17 -2.20 -2.79 -4.43
C SER A 17 -2.45 -3.87 -3.38
N ALA A 18 -2.87 -5.08 -3.78
CA ALA A 18 -3.04 -6.22 -2.88
C ALA A 18 -1.72 -6.69 -2.25
N GLN A 19 -0.57 -6.33 -2.84
CA GLN A 19 0.76 -6.67 -2.31
C GLN A 19 1.20 -5.73 -1.17
N LEU A 20 0.47 -4.61 -0.94
CA LEU A 20 0.86 -3.60 0.05
C LEU A 20 1.02 -4.20 1.45
N GLY A 21 0.12 -5.11 1.88
CA GLY A 21 0.22 -5.78 3.17
C GLY A 21 1.54 -6.55 3.35
N GLN A 22 1.97 -7.27 2.30
CA GLN A 22 3.25 -7.99 2.31
C GLN A 22 4.44 -7.03 2.35
N VAL A 23 4.40 -5.93 1.60
CA VAL A 23 5.46 -4.90 1.61
C VAL A 23 5.59 -4.26 2.99
N LEU A 24 4.48 -3.90 3.63
CA LEU A 24 4.47 -3.36 4.98
C LEU A 24 5.07 -4.35 5.99
N ALA A 25 4.70 -5.64 5.88
CA ALA A 25 5.25 -6.70 6.73
C ALA A 25 6.77 -6.89 6.55
N GLN A 26 7.28 -6.86 5.31
CA GLN A 26 8.72 -6.93 5.01
C GLN A 26 9.50 -5.79 5.68
N HIS A 27 8.89 -4.61 5.82
CA HIS A 27 9.48 -3.46 6.48
C HIS A 27 9.13 -3.36 7.98
N GLY A 28 8.39 -4.33 8.55
CA GLY A 28 7.99 -4.33 9.95
C GLY A 28 6.98 -3.24 10.34
N ILE A 29 6.26 -2.67 9.37
CA ILE A 29 5.27 -1.62 9.58
C ILE A 29 3.93 -2.26 9.95
N ARG A 30 3.40 -1.89 11.13
CA ARG A 30 2.15 -2.45 11.67
C ARG A 30 0.96 -1.52 11.52
N ARG A 31 1.14 -0.22 11.81
CA ARG A 31 0.08 0.80 11.83
C ARG A 31 0.38 1.94 10.84
N PRO A 32 0.28 1.69 9.52
CA PRO A 32 0.50 2.75 8.53
C PRO A 32 -0.60 3.81 8.62
N LEU A 33 -0.25 5.06 8.35
CA LEU A 33 -1.22 6.11 8.05
C LEU A 33 -1.49 6.12 6.55
N LEU A 34 -2.73 5.84 6.14
CA LEU A 34 -3.14 5.97 4.74
C LEU A 34 -3.53 7.43 4.47
N CYS A 35 -2.74 8.11 3.63
CA CYS A 35 -2.99 9.49 3.22
C CYS A 35 -3.51 9.52 1.78
N THR A 36 -4.71 10.05 1.57
CA THR A 36 -5.35 10.12 0.25
C THR A 36 -6.41 11.23 0.18
N ASP A 37 -7.03 11.43 -0.99
CA ASP A 37 -8.07 12.43 -1.20
C ASP A 37 -9.49 11.90 -0.91
N ARG A 38 -10.44 12.83 -0.78
CA ARG A 38 -11.84 12.53 -0.45
C ARG A 38 -12.58 11.76 -1.56
N GLY A 39 -12.14 11.87 -2.81
CA GLY A 39 -12.72 11.17 -3.95
C GLY A 39 -12.49 9.66 -3.80
N LEU A 40 -11.25 9.25 -3.54
CA LEU A 40 -10.91 7.85 -3.34
C LEU A 40 -11.59 7.24 -2.09
N VAL A 41 -11.73 8.03 -1.03
CA VAL A 41 -12.55 7.64 0.14
C VAL A 41 -14.01 7.44 -0.26
N SER A 42 -14.61 8.41 -0.98
CA SER A 42 -16.03 8.34 -1.36
C SER A 42 -16.38 7.19 -2.30
N LEU A 43 -15.39 6.69 -3.04
CA LEU A 43 -15.52 5.55 -3.95
C LEU A 43 -15.36 4.20 -3.25
N GLY A 44 -15.05 4.16 -1.95
CA GLY A 44 -14.81 2.92 -1.20
C GLY A 44 -13.44 2.25 -1.45
N MET A 45 -12.60 2.85 -2.30
CA MET A 45 -11.29 2.26 -2.66
C MET A 45 -10.33 2.15 -1.47
N VAL A 46 -10.47 3.05 -0.49
CA VAL A 46 -9.66 3.01 0.74
C VAL A 46 -10.05 1.85 1.62
N ASP A 47 -11.35 1.55 1.72
CA ASP A 47 -11.86 0.43 2.49
C ASP A 47 -11.45 -0.91 1.84
N ASP A 48 -11.57 -1.00 0.52
CA ASP A 48 -11.11 -2.17 -0.26
C ASP A 48 -9.61 -2.42 -0.07
N LEU A 49 -8.79 -1.35 -0.13
CA LEU A 49 -7.35 -1.44 0.11
C LEU A 49 -7.05 -1.88 1.54
N ALA A 50 -7.66 -1.23 2.53
CA ALA A 50 -7.43 -1.47 3.94
C ALA A 50 -7.88 -2.86 4.39
N GLY A 51 -8.93 -3.42 3.78
CA GLY A 51 -9.34 -4.80 4.02
C GLY A 51 -8.24 -5.84 3.68
N GLY A 52 -7.31 -5.50 2.79
CA GLY A 52 -6.13 -6.32 2.47
C GLY A 52 -4.92 -6.06 3.37
N LEU A 53 -4.95 -5.02 4.21
CA LEU A 53 -3.90 -4.71 5.18
C LEU A 53 -4.27 -5.39 6.49
N GLY A 54 -3.59 -6.48 6.86
CA GLY A 54 -3.94 -7.27 8.05
C GLY A 54 -4.11 -6.44 9.34
N ASN A 55 -4.80 -7.05 10.32
CA ASN A 55 -5.47 -6.48 11.50
C ASN A 55 -4.72 -5.46 12.39
N ASP A 56 -3.43 -5.20 12.16
CA ASP A 56 -2.68 -4.13 12.82
C ASP A 56 -2.79 -2.79 12.09
N ALA A 57 -3.19 -2.75 10.82
CA ALA A 57 -3.30 -1.54 10.02
C ALA A 57 -4.70 -0.92 10.10
N ALA A 58 -5.19 -0.66 11.33
CA ALA A 58 -6.51 -0.09 11.52
C ALA A 58 -6.58 1.38 11.06
N LEU A 59 -7.47 1.64 10.09
CA LEU A 59 -7.99 2.97 9.74
C LEU A 59 -8.66 3.59 10.98
N THR A 60 -8.19 4.76 11.40
CA THR A 60 -8.91 5.67 12.31
C THR A 60 -9.72 6.68 11.53
#